data_AF-A0A532EJY7-F1
#
_entry.id   AF-A0A532EJY7-F1
#
_cell.length_a   1.000
_cell.length_b   1.000
_cell.length_c   1.000
_cell.angle_alpha   90.00
_cell.angle_beta   90.00
_cell.angle_gamma   90.00
#
_symmetry.space_group_name_H-M   'P 1'
#
loop_
_entity.id
_entity.type
_entity.pdbx_description
1 polymer ?
#
loop_
_entity_poly.entity_id
_entity_poly.type
_entity_poly.pdbx_seq_one_letter_code
_entity_poly.pdbx_strand_id
1 'polypeptide(L)'
;MSPTSSVFSILLLSGDPDLQSQFKHTLKDASMTFAKYGATLPKDVTSRAFDAVIIESKSGSSAGGTPIPAHVDLTQTVAIIGSRAVLKRASKFLQVMARQKAAEVNGHEALSLEDYLEWKMGDFVKGMRNGSGRNLHPMLISAIERPLIAKALQETNGNQIQAAELLGLNRNTLRKKIHDLHIPMKRNRTAKTRER
;
A
#
# COMPACT_ATOMS: atom_id res chain seq x y z
N MET A 1 -7.96 21.86 -18.31
CA MET A 1 -7.38 21.12 -17.18
C MET A 1 -8.54 20.72 -16.27
N SER A 2 -8.96 19.46 -16.32
CA SER A 2 -10.05 18.97 -15.47
C SER A 2 -9.53 18.84 -14.03
N PRO A 3 -10.30 19.22 -13.01
CA PRO A 3 -9.83 19.14 -11.62
C PRO A 3 -9.57 17.66 -11.29
N THR A 4 -8.33 17.32 -11.00
CA THR A 4 -7.96 15.99 -10.50
C THR A 4 -8.63 15.80 -9.15
N SER A 5 -9.76 15.11 -9.14
CA SER A 5 -10.49 14.78 -7.91
C SER A 5 -9.60 13.91 -7.02
N SER A 6 -9.51 14.28 -5.74
CA SER A 6 -8.74 13.55 -4.72
C SER A 6 -9.30 12.15 -4.41
N VAL A 7 -10.53 11.88 -4.85
CA VAL A 7 -11.23 10.64 -4.58
C VAL A 7 -11.17 9.74 -5.82
N PHE A 8 -10.75 8.49 -5.64
CA PHE A 8 -10.75 7.48 -6.71
C PHE A 8 -12.17 7.31 -7.26
N SER A 9 -12.36 7.60 -8.53
CA SER A 9 -13.65 7.73 -9.18
C SER A 9 -13.96 6.50 -10.04
N ILE A 10 -15.13 5.90 -9.82
CA ILE A 10 -15.50 4.62 -10.43
C ILE A 10 -16.89 4.74 -11.06
N LEU A 11 -17.00 4.35 -12.33
CA LEU A 11 -18.26 4.15 -13.02
C LEU A 11 -18.61 2.66 -13.05
N LEU A 12 -19.74 2.27 -12.47
CA LEU A 12 -20.29 0.91 -12.57
C LEU A 12 -21.51 0.90 -13.50
N LEU A 13 -21.36 0.21 -14.63
CA LEU A 13 -22.42 -0.09 -15.59
C LEU A 13 -23.01 -1.47 -15.28
N SER A 14 -24.07 -1.47 -14.46
CA SER A 14 -24.78 -2.69 -14.07
C SER A 14 -26.24 -2.38 -13.76
N GLY A 15 -27.13 -3.27 -14.21
CA GLY A 15 -28.55 -3.26 -13.84
C GLY A 15 -28.89 -4.09 -12.60
N ASP A 16 -27.89 -4.69 -11.92
CA ASP A 16 -28.08 -5.51 -10.71
C ASP A 16 -27.93 -4.63 -9.45
N PRO A 17 -29.01 -4.34 -8.71
CA PRO A 17 -28.96 -3.50 -7.50
C PRO A 17 -28.14 -4.12 -6.36
N ASP A 18 -28.05 -5.45 -6.30
CA ASP A 18 -27.20 -6.13 -5.30
C ASP A 18 -25.73 -5.85 -5.58
N LEU A 19 -25.34 -5.90 -6.86
CA LEU A 19 -23.98 -5.64 -7.29
C LEU A 19 -23.60 -4.20 -6.98
N GLN A 20 -24.48 -3.24 -7.27
CA GLN A 20 -24.27 -1.84 -6.93
C GLN A 20 -24.08 -1.65 -5.42
N SER A 21 -24.94 -2.25 -4.61
CA SER A 21 -24.88 -2.17 -3.15
C SER A 21 -23.60 -2.79 -2.57
N GLN A 22 -23.19 -3.94 -3.11
CA GLN A 22 -21.95 -4.59 -2.71
C GLN A 22 -20.71 -3.77 -3.05
N PHE A 23 -20.68 -3.15 -4.22
CA PHE A 23 -19.58 -2.27 -4.62
C PHE A 23 -19.53 -1.02 -3.73
N LYS A 24 -20.66 -0.38 -3.44
CA LYS A 24 -20.73 0.73 -2.45
C LYS A 24 -20.14 0.32 -1.10
N HIS A 25 -20.49 -0.87 -0.61
CA HIS A 25 -19.99 -1.34 0.68
C HIS A 25 -18.49 -1.67 0.66
N THR A 26 -17.98 -2.20 -0.44
CA THR A 26 -16.57 -2.61 -0.57
C THR A 26 -15.64 -1.41 -0.78
N LEU A 27 -16.10 -0.39 -1.50
CA LEU A 27 -15.31 0.75 -1.96
C LEU A 27 -15.78 2.04 -1.29
N LYS A 28 -15.75 2.06 0.05
CA LYS A 28 -16.18 3.21 0.86
C LYS A 28 -15.36 4.48 0.59
N ASP A 29 -14.10 4.29 0.22
CA ASP A 29 -13.13 5.37 0.01
C ASP A 29 -13.13 5.88 -1.45
N ALA A 30 -14.03 5.36 -2.30
CA ALA A 30 -14.13 5.70 -3.71
C ALA A 30 -15.45 6.43 -4.04
N SER A 31 -15.39 7.38 -4.97
CA SER A 31 -16.56 8.06 -5.52
C SER A 31 -17.19 7.17 -6.59
N MET A 32 -18.37 6.62 -6.30
CA MET A 32 -19.04 5.69 -7.20
C MET A 32 -20.18 6.37 -7.97
N THR A 33 -20.22 6.15 -9.28
CA THR A 33 -21.34 6.49 -10.16
C THR A 33 -21.93 5.21 -10.74
N PHE A 34 -23.26 5.10 -10.72
CA PHE A 34 -23.97 3.91 -11.17
C PHE A 34 -24.84 4.27 -12.37
N ALA A 35 -24.82 3.42 -13.39
CA ALA A 35 -25.75 3.51 -14.50
C ALA A 35 -26.07 2.12 -15.04
N LYS A 36 -27.21 1.99 -15.71
CA LYS A 36 -27.57 0.72 -16.37
C LYS A 36 -26.79 0.55 -17.67
N TYR A 37 -26.64 1.65 -18.43
CA TYR A 37 -25.93 1.70 -19.71
C TYR A 37 -25.17 3.02 -19.86
N GLY A 38 -24.11 3.04 -20.66
CA GLY A 38 -23.36 4.26 -20.97
C GLY A 38 -24.21 5.36 -21.60
N ALA A 39 -25.21 4.99 -22.41
CA ALA A 39 -26.13 5.93 -23.05
C ALA A 39 -27.12 6.61 -22.08
N THR A 40 -27.31 6.04 -20.88
CA THR A 40 -28.21 6.60 -19.84
C THR A 40 -27.51 7.57 -18.90
N LEU A 41 -26.22 7.86 -19.13
CA LEU A 41 -25.46 8.79 -18.30
C LEU A 41 -25.88 10.23 -18.61
N PRO A 42 -26.18 11.05 -17.58
CA PRO A 42 -26.48 12.45 -17.81
C PRO A 42 -25.21 13.20 -18.25
N LYS A 43 -25.42 14.34 -18.95
CA LYS A 43 -24.36 15.03 -19.70
C LYS A 43 -23.19 15.50 -18.81
N ASP A 44 -23.46 15.85 -17.57
CA ASP A 44 -22.50 16.20 -16.53
C ASP A 44 -21.56 15.05 -16.16
N VAL A 45 -22.01 13.80 -16.29
CA VAL A 45 -21.21 12.61 -16.00
C VAL A 45 -20.37 12.21 -17.22
N THR A 46 -20.87 12.45 -18.43
CA THR A 46 -20.14 12.11 -19.67
C THR A 46 -18.89 12.96 -19.92
N SER A 47 -18.77 14.13 -19.27
CA SER A 47 -17.58 14.97 -19.32
C SER A 47 -16.59 14.71 -18.18
N ARG A 48 -16.94 13.81 -17.24
CA ARG A 48 -16.10 13.47 -16.09
C ARG A 48 -15.12 12.36 -16.45
N ALA A 49 -13.86 12.52 -16.02
CA ALA A 49 -12.87 11.46 -16.08
C ALA A 49 -13.10 10.46 -14.93
N PHE A 50 -12.91 9.17 -15.22
CA PHE A 50 -13.02 8.08 -14.24
C PHE A 50 -11.68 7.37 -14.12
N ASP A 51 -11.36 6.88 -12.92
CA ASP A 51 -10.18 6.04 -12.69
C ASP A 51 -10.42 4.58 -13.07
N ALA A 52 -11.66 4.12 -12.88
CA ALA A 52 -12.09 2.81 -13.31
C ALA A 52 -13.51 2.80 -13.88
N VAL A 53 -13.71 2.01 -14.93
CA VAL A 53 -15.01 1.72 -15.52
C VAL A 53 -15.26 0.23 -15.44
N ILE A 54 -16.38 -0.15 -14.82
CA ILE A 54 -16.76 -1.53 -14.56
C ILE A 54 -18.02 -1.83 -15.33
N ILE A 55 -18.03 -2.93 -16.07
CA ILE A 55 -19.14 -3.32 -16.92
C ILE A 55 -19.55 -4.74 -16.62
N GLU A 56 -20.80 -4.92 -16.19
CA GLU A 56 -21.37 -6.24 -16.01
C GLU A 56 -21.78 -6.86 -17.36
N SER A 57 -21.21 -8.02 -17.66
CA SER A 57 -21.62 -8.87 -18.77
C SER A 57 -22.59 -9.94 -18.27
N LYS A 58 -23.80 -9.98 -18.85
CA LYS A 58 -24.79 -11.02 -18.57
C LYS A 58 -24.62 -12.18 -19.55
N SER A 59 -24.42 -13.38 -19.03
CA SER A 59 -24.43 -14.62 -19.81
C SER A 59 -25.85 -14.87 -20.35
N GLY A 60 -26.09 -14.52 -21.60
CA GLY A 60 -27.39 -14.73 -22.28
C GLY A 60 -27.89 -13.60 -23.16
N SER A 61 -27.26 -12.42 -23.18
CA SER A 61 -27.59 -11.38 -24.17
C SER A 61 -26.90 -11.69 -25.50
N SER A 62 -27.68 -12.19 -26.46
CA SER A 62 -27.29 -12.35 -27.87
C SER A 62 -27.07 -11.03 -28.62
N ALA A 63 -27.28 -9.89 -27.96
CA ALA A 63 -26.89 -8.56 -28.41
C ALA A 63 -25.70 -8.09 -27.56
N GLY A 64 -24.68 -7.53 -28.22
CA GLY A 64 -23.36 -7.20 -27.67
C GLY A 64 -23.39 -6.64 -26.25
N GLY A 65 -22.46 -7.11 -25.42
CA GLY A 65 -22.27 -6.62 -24.06
C GLY A 65 -22.21 -5.09 -24.03
N THR A 66 -22.63 -4.50 -22.91
CA THR A 66 -22.66 -3.05 -22.72
C THR A 66 -21.32 -2.45 -23.18
N PRO A 67 -21.28 -1.66 -24.26
CA PRO A 67 -20.02 -1.16 -24.79
C PRO A 67 -19.42 -0.16 -23.81
N ILE A 68 -18.09 -0.08 -23.81
CA ILE A 68 -17.38 0.99 -23.11
C ILE A 68 -17.90 2.33 -23.69
N PRO A 69 -18.32 3.28 -22.85
CA PRO A 69 -18.79 4.56 -23.35
C PRO A 69 -17.68 5.28 -24.14
N ALA A 70 -17.99 5.81 -25.32
CA ALA A 70 -17.01 6.39 -26.24
C ALA A 70 -16.25 7.62 -25.69
N HIS A 71 -16.77 8.24 -24.63
CA HIS A 71 -16.14 9.37 -23.95
C HIS A 71 -15.08 8.98 -22.91
N VAL A 72 -14.92 7.69 -22.62
CA VAL A 72 -13.94 7.20 -21.63
C VAL A 72 -12.56 7.15 -22.26
N ASP A 73 -11.62 7.89 -21.69
CA ASP A 73 -10.21 7.84 -22.07
C ASP A 73 -9.53 6.60 -21.46
N LEU A 74 -9.33 5.58 -22.29
CA LEU A 74 -8.70 4.31 -21.88
C LEU A 74 -7.20 4.42 -21.60
N THR A 75 -6.56 5.55 -21.92
CA THR A 75 -5.14 5.75 -21.59
C THR A 75 -4.91 6.04 -20.11
N GLN A 76 -5.94 6.52 -19.42
CA GLN A 76 -5.90 6.89 -17.99
C GLN A 76 -6.93 6.14 -17.15
N THR A 77 -7.73 5.25 -17.76
CA THR A 77 -8.85 4.56 -17.10
C THR A 77 -8.67 3.05 -17.15
N VAL A 78 -8.84 2.38 -16.00
CA VAL A 78 -8.89 0.90 -15.96
C VAL A 78 -10.29 0.42 -16.32
N ALA A 79 -10.43 -0.38 -17.38
CA ALA A 79 -11.71 -0.99 -17.78
C ALA A 79 -11.78 -2.46 -17.34
N ILE A 80 -12.83 -2.83 -16.60
CA ILE A 80 -13.08 -4.21 -16.15
C ILE A 80 -14.45 -4.67 -16.63
N ILE A 81 -14.48 -5.70 -17.48
CA ILE A 81 -15.70 -6.26 -18.05
C ILE A 81 -15.81 -7.72 -17.66
N GLY A 82 -16.95 -8.14 -17.10
CA GLY A 82 -17.13 -9.55 -16.74
C GLY A 82 -18.44 -9.87 -16.05
N SER A 83 -18.63 -11.16 -15.75
CA SER A 83 -19.79 -11.64 -14.99
C SER A 83 -19.73 -11.18 -13.54
N ARG A 84 -20.85 -11.27 -12.82
CA ARG A 84 -20.95 -10.93 -11.38
C ARG A 84 -19.84 -11.56 -10.54
N ALA A 85 -19.46 -12.81 -10.80
CA ALA A 85 -18.39 -13.50 -10.08
C ALA A 85 -16.99 -12.88 -10.37
N VAL A 86 -16.74 -12.49 -11.62
CA VAL A 86 -15.49 -11.80 -12.00
C VAL A 86 -15.43 -10.43 -11.34
N LEU A 87 -16.52 -9.66 -11.40
CA LEU A 87 -16.60 -8.33 -10.83
C LEU A 87 -16.44 -8.34 -9.31
N LYS A 88 -16.98 -9.35 -8.61
CA LYS A 88 -16.75 -9.55 -7.17
C LYS A 88 -15.28 -9.78 -6.82
N ARG A 89 -14.50 -10.43 -7.69
CA ARG A 89 -13.04 -10.58 -7.49
C ARG A 89 -12.32 -9.27 -7.80
N ALA A 90 -12.72 -8.60 -8.87
CA ALA A 90 -12.16 -7.33 -9.29
C ALA A 90 -12.40 -6.20 -8.27
N SER A 91 -13.51 -6.22 -7.52
CA SER A 91 -13.79 -5.20 -6.51
C SER A 91 -12.71 -5.13 -5.43
N LYS A 92 -12.12 -6.26 -5.03
CA LYS A 92 -10.99 -6.30 -4.10
C LYS A 92 -9.74 -5.65 -4.68
N PHE A 93 -9.45 -5.88 -5.96
CA PHE A 93 -8.34 -5.24 -6.65
C PHE A 93 -8.53 -3.72 -6.74
N LEU A 94 -9.73 -3.29 -7.14
CA LEU A 94 -10.07 -1.87 -7.20
C LEU A 94 -10.02 -1.17 -5.83
N GLN A 95 -10.31 -1.89 -4.75
CA GLN A 95 -10.15 -1.36 -3.40
C GLN A 95 -8.69 -1.06 -3.07
N VAL A 96 -7.76 -1.92 -3.49
CA VAL A 96 -6.32 -1.68 -3.32
C VAL A 96 -5.89 -0.46 -4.12
N MET A 97 -6.31 -0.36 -5.38
CA MET A 97 -6.01 0.79 -6.24
C MET A 97 -6.57 2.10 -5.67
N ALA A 98 -7.82 2.09 -5.18
CA ALA A 98 -8.45 3.26 -4.56
C ALA A 98 -7.69 3.73 -3.31
N ARG A 99 -7.23 2.79 -2.48
CA ARG A 99 -6.40 3.09 -1.30
C ARG A 99 -5.04 3.68 -1.67
N GLN A 100 -4.41 3.17 -2.73
CA GLN A 100 -3.14 3.72 -3.21
C GLN A 100 -3.31 5.14 -3.73
N LYS A 101 -4.34 5.42 -4.55
CA LYS A 101 -4.61 6.78 -5.03
C LYS A 101 -4.97 7.74 -3.91
N ALA A 102 -5.76 7.29 -2.93
CA ALA A 102 -6.04 8.08 -1.73
C ALA A 102 -4.76 8.39 -0.94
N ALA A 103 -3.84 7.44 -0.83
CA ALA A 103 -2.54 7.64 -0.19
C ALA A 103 -1.60 8.56 -1.00
N GLU A 104 -1.64 8.52 -2.34
CA GLU A 104 -0.84 9.39 -3.21
C GLU A 104 -1.32 10.85 -3.19
N VAL A 105 -2.64 11.09 -3.16
CA VAL A 105 -3.20 12.45 -3.06
C VAL A 105 -3.06 13.00 -1.63
N ASN A 106 -3.10 12.15 -0.61
CA ASN A 106 -2.71 12.49 0.76
C ASN A 106 -1.17 12.56 0.93
N GLY A 107 -0.41 12.71 -0.16
CA GLY A 107 1.05 12.66 -0.27
C GLY A 107 1.86 13.72 0.49
N HIS A 108 1.40 14.12 1.68
CA HIS A 108 2.23 14.66 2.77
C HIS A 108 1.99 13.95 4.12
N GLU A 109 1.24 12.85 4.17
CA GLU A 109 1.42 11.84 5.21
C GLU A 109 1.78 10.53 4.51
N ALA A 110 3.07 10.39 4.19
CA ALA A 110 3.65 9.05 4.20
C ALA A 110 3.15 8.39 5.49
N LEU A 111 2.45 7.24 5.40
CA LEU A 111 2.01 6.44 6.55
C LEU A 111 3.06 6.61 7.64
N SER A 112 2.69 7.25 8.75
CA SER A 112 3.67 7.56 9.78
C SER A 112 4.36 6.25 10.13
N LEU A 113 5.67 6.29 10.41
CA LEU A 113 6.36 5.11 10.90
C LEU A 113 5.60 4.50 12.09
N GLU A 114 4.94 5.36 12.87
CA GLU A 114 4.03 4.99 13.95
C GLU A 114 2.82 4.18 13.46
N ASP A 115 2.07 4.64 12.46
CA ASP A 115 0.90 3.93 11.91
C ASP A 115 1.27 2.56 11.34
N TYR A 116 2.40 2.50 10.61
CA TYR A 116 2.91 1.26 10.05
C TYR A 116 3.29 0.27 11.16
N LEU A 117 3.96 0.75 12.21
CA LEU A 117 4.35 -0.07 13.35
C LEU A 117 3.12 -0.52 14.15
N GLU A 118 2.14 0.34 14.40
CA GLU A 118 0.91 -0.01 15.12
C GLU A 118 0.18 -1.17 14.42
N TRP A 119 -0.03 -1.04 13.10
CA TRP A 119 -0.65 -2.09 12.31
C TRP A 119 0.15 -3.39 12.33
N LYS A 120 1.47 -3.34 12.05
CA LYS A 120 2.32 -4.54 11.99
C LYS A 120 2.48 -5.23 13.34
N MET A 121 2.61 -4.46 14.42
CA MET A 121 2.71 -5.02 15.77
C MET A 121 1.42 -5.70 16.19
N GLY A 122 0.25 -5.18 15.80
CA GLY A 122 -1.05 -5.80 16.08
C GLY A 122 -1.17 -7.22 15.51
N ASP A 123 -0.72 -7.44 14.27
CA ASP A 123 -0.71 -8.77 13.65
C ASP A 123 0.26 -9.71 14.37
N PHE A 124 1.43 -9.21 14.74
CA PHE A 124 2.48 -9.99 15.38
C PHE A 124 2.09 -10.44 16.80
N VAL A 125 1.51 -9.55 17.61
CA VAL A 125 0.99 -9.85 18.95
C VAL A 125 -0.10 -10.92 18.88
N LYS A 126 -1.02 -10.82 17.91
CA LYS A 126 -2.10 -11.81 17.71
C LYS A 126 -1.53 -13.18 17.34
N GLY A 127 -0.54 -13.23 16.45
CA GLY A 127 0.14 -14.48 16.07
C GLY A 127 0.83 -15.15 17.26
N MET A 128 1.57 -14.38 18.06
CA MET A 128 2.34 -14.89 19.20
C MET A 128 1.47 -15.31 20.39
N ARG A 129 0.31 -14.67 20.59
CA ARG A 129 -0.67 -15.10 21.61
C ARG A 129 -1.14 -16.54 21.40
N ASN A 130 -1.26 -16.95 20.14
CA ASN A 130 -1.77 -18.27 19.78
C ASN A 130 -0.69 -19.37 19.85
N GLY A 131 0.59 -19.01 19.98
CA GLY A 131 1.70 -19.96 20.07
C GLY A 131 2.65 -19.60 21.18
N SER A 132 2.31 -19.93 22.44
CA SER A 132 3.12 -19.98 23.69
C SER A 132 4.34 -19.04 23.88
N GLY A 133 4.43 -17.95 23.13
CA GLY A 133 5.62 -17.12 23.02
C GLY A 133 5.77 -16.23 24.24
N ARG A 134 6.81 -16.50 25.04
CA ARG A 134 7.23 -15.62 26.14
C ARG A 134 8.31 -14.66 25.61
N ASN A 135 8.44 -13.49 26.24
CA ASN A 135 9.48 -12.48 25.93
C ASN A 135 9.30 -11.75 24.59
N LEU A 136 8.06 -11.39 24.23
CA LEU A 136 7.74 -10.65 23.00
C LEU A 136 8.47 -9.30 22.89
N HIS A 137 8.49 -8.54 23.97
CA HIS A 137 9.10 -7.21 24.02
C HIS A 137 10.59 -7.20 23.63
N PRO A 138 11.49 -7.93 24.33
CA PRO A 138 12.91 -7.93 23.96
C PRO A 138 13.17 -8.49 22.55
N MET A 139 12.34 -9.41 22.06
CA MET A 139 12.45 -9.92 20.71
C MET A 139 12.11 -8.85 19.65
N LEU A 140 11.02 -8.11 19.84
CA LEU A 140 10.63 -7.00 18.95
C LEU A 140 11.67 -5.87 18.97
N ILE A 141 12.14 -5.48 20.15
CA ILE A 141 13.19 -4.46 20.27
C ILE A 141 14.45 -4.88 19.52
N SER A 142 14.89 -6.13 19.67
CA SER A 142 16.05 -6.64 18.92
C SER A 142 15.81 -6.65 17.41
N ALA A 143 14.59 -6.99 16.97
CA ALA A 143 14.22 -7.03 15.55
C ALA A 143 14.21 -5.65 14.89
N ILE A 144 13.92 -4.58 15.66
CA ILE A 144 13.91 -3.19 15.17
C ILE A 144 15.31 -2.57 15.28
N GLU A 145 16.01 -2.76 16.41
CA GLU A 145 17.32 -2.15 16.63
C GLU A 145 18.39 -2.69 15.68
N ARG A 146 18.35 -3.99 15.35
CA ARG A 146 19.35 -4.62 14.47
C ARG A 146 19.42 -3.98 13.08
N PRO A 147 18.33 -3.84 12.31
CA PRO A 147 18.36 -3.17 11.02
C PRO A 147 18.67 -1.68 11.13
N LEU A 148 18.17 -0.98 12.17
CA LEU A 148 18.44 0.45 12.39
C LEU A 148 19.94 0.71 12.56
N ILE A 149 20.59 -0.05 13.45
CA ILE A 149 22.03 0.08 13.70
C ILE A 149 22.85 -0.34 12.47
N ALA A 150 22.46 -1.43 11.80
CA ALA A 150 23.14 -1.88 10.60
C ALA A 150 23.09 -0.81 9.49
N LYS A 151 21.95 -0.14 9.31
CA LYS A 151 21.79 0.94 8.35
C LYS A 151 22.61 2.17 8.72
N ALA A 152 22.58 2.61 9.98
CA ALA A 152 23.43 3.71 10.43
C ALA A 152 24.93 3.42 10.20
N LEU A 153 25.39 2.20 10.47
CA LEU A 153 26.77 1.79 10.16
C LEU A 153 27.06 1.77 8.66
N GLN A 154 26.09 1.44 7.80
CA GLN A 154 26.26 1.51 6.35
C GLN A 154 26.41 2.96 5.88
N GLU A 155 25.53 3.86 6.33
CA GLU A 155 25.56 5.28 5.98
C GLU A 155 26.86 5.96 6.43
N THR A 156 27.43 5.53 7.56
CA THR A 156 28.70 6.07 8.07
C THR A 156 29.93 5.25 7.67
N ASN A 157 29.82 4.36 6.68
CA ASN A 157 30.92 3.51 6.20
C ASN A 157 31.64 2.71 7.30
N GLY A 158 30.91 2.29 8.32
CA GLY A 158 31.41 1.53 9.46
C GLY A 158 32.04 2.38 10.57
N ASN A 159 32.01 3.72 10.46
CA ASN A 159 32.48 4.61 11.50
C ASN A 159 31.49 4.60 12.68
N GLN A 160 31.87 3.91 13.75
CA GLN A 160 31.04 3.78 14.95
C GLN A 160 30.85 5.08 15.71
N ILE A 161 31.77 6.05 15.62
CA ILE A 161 31.60 7.34 16.30
C ILE A 161 30.48 8.12 15.60
N GLN A 162 30.59 8.26 14.28
CA GLN A 162 29.56 8.92 13.47
C GLN A 162 28.21 8.19 13.52
N ALA A 163 28.22 6.85 13.52
CA ALA A 163 26.97 6.09 13.64
C ALA A 163 26.32 6.30 15.01
N ALA A 164 27.11 6.39 16.08
CA ALA A 164 26.60 6.65 17.42
C ALA A 164 26.00 8.06 17.52
N GLU A 165 26.67 9.06 16.93
CA GLU A 165 26.15 10.42 16.82
C GLU A 165 24.85 10.48 16.01
N LEU A 166 24.82 9.84 14.83
CA LEU A 166 23.62 9.76 13.97
C LEU A 166 22.44 9.10 14.70
N LEU A 167 22.70 8.07 15.49
CA LEU A 167 21.69 7.36 16.27
C LEU A 167 21.34 8.07 17.60
N GLY A 168 22.08 9.11 18.01
CA GLY A 168 21.91 9.74 19.32
C GLY A 168 22.29 8.82 20.49
N LEU A 169 23.19 7.85 20.27
CA LEU A 169 23.62 6.89 21.28
C LEU A 169 25.04 7.19 21.77
N ASN A 170 25.34 6.80 23.01
CA ASN A 170 26.73 6.73 23.45
C ASN A 170 27.47 5.64 22.64
N ARG A 171 28.69 5.94 22.16
CA ARG A 171 29.54 5.00 21.42
C ARG A 171 29.72 3.65 22.14
N ASN A 172 29.89 3.65 23.46
CA ASN A 172 30.04 2.42 24.24
C ASN A 172 28.77 1.57 24.19
N THR A 173 27.60 2.22 24.25
CA THR A 173 26.29 1.57 24.09
C THR A 173 26.14 1.00 22.69
N LEU A 174 26.50 1.76 21.65
CA LEU A 174 26.46 1.26 20.27
C LEU A 174 27.36 0.03 20.10
N ARG A 175 28.58 0.06 20.62
CA ARG A 175 29.52 -1.08 20.56
C ARG A 175 28.94 -2.33 21.24
N LYS A 176 28.31 -2.17 22.41
CA LYS A 176 27.62 -3.27 23.11
C LYS A 176 26.46 -3.81 22.27
N LYS A 177 25.59 -2.94 21.75
CA LYS A 177 24.45 -3.34 20.90
C LYS A 177 24.88 -4.06 19.62
N ILE A 178 25.96 -3.63 18.97
CA ILE A 178 26.53 -4.33 17.80
C ILE A 178 26.91 -5.77 18.12
N HIS A 179 27.53 -5.99 19.28
CA HIS A 179 27.91 -7.31 19.75
C HIS A 179 26.69 -8.16 20.09
N ASP A 180 25.78 -7.63 20.93
CA ASP A 180 24.61 -8.36 21.43
C ASP A 180 23.64 -8.73 20.29
N LEU A 181 23.47 -7.85 19.30
CA LEU A 181 22.61 -8.06 18.13
C LEU A 181 23.32 -8.77 16.96
N HIS A 182 24.57 -9.20 17.15
CA HIS A 182 25.36 -9.92 16.15
C HIS A 182 25.36 -9.22 14.78
N ILE A 183 25.67 -7.93 14.77
CA ILE A 183 25.70 -7.10 13.55
C ILE A 183 27.07 -7.28 12.88
N PRO A 184 27.13 -7.73 11.62
CA PRO A 184 28.40 -7.98 10.94
C PRO A 184 29.10 -6.65 10.63
N MET A 185 30.30 -6.45 11.18
CA MET A 185 31.12 -5.29 10.87
C MET A 185 32.17 -5.66 9.81
N LYS A 186 32.27 -4.87 8.73
CA LYS A 186 33.40 -4.94 7.81
C LYS A 186 34.66 -4.53 8.56
N ARG A 187 35.53 -5.50 8.84
CA ARG A 187 36.76 -5.30 9.60
C ARG A 187 37.82 -4.69 8.67
N ASN A 188 38.02 -3.37 8.71
CA ASN A 188 39.17 -2.75 8.07
C ASN A 188 40.43 -3.15 8.85
N ARG A 189 41.11 -4.22 8.42
CA ARG A 189 42.41 -4.62 8.96
C ARG A 189 43.48 -3.65 8.45
N THR A 190 43.69 -2.53 9.12
CA THR A 190 44.98 -1.82 9.07
C THR A 190 45.95 -2.50 10.03
N ALA A 191 46.38 -3.71 9.67
CA ALA A 191 47.60 -4.31 10.21
C ALA A 191 48.74 -3.95 9.24
N LYS A 192 49.22 -2.70 9.32
CA LYS A 192 50.46 -2.29 8.67
C LYS A 192 51.56 -2.38 9.73
N THR A 193 52.36 -3.42 9.61
CA THR A 193 53.77 -3.57 10.03
C THR A 193 54.29 -2.49 11.00
N ARG A 194 54.45 -2.87 12.27
CA ARG A 194 55.51 -2.34 13.13
C ARG A 194 56.51 -3.46 13.37
N GLU A 195 57.29 -3.75 12.34
CA GLU A 195 58.65 -4.25 12.52
C GLU A 195 59.56 -3.03 12.65
N ARG A 196 60.13 -2.86 13.84
CA ARG A 196 61.42 -2.23 14.08
C ARG A 196 62.05 -2.90 15.29
#